data_AF-A0A537CUQ2-F1
#
_entry.id   AF-A0A537CUQ2-F1
#
_cell.length_a   1.000
_cell.length_b   1.000
_cell.length_c   1.000
_cell.angle_alpha   90.00
_cell.angle_beta   90.00
_cell.angle_gamma   90.00
#
_symmetry.space_group_name_H-M   'P 1'
#
loop_
_entity.id
_entity.type
_entity.pdbx_description
1 polymer ?
#
loop_
_entity_poly.entity_id
_entity_poly.type
_entity_poly.pdbx_seq_one_letter_code
_entity_poly.pdbx_strand_id
1 'polypeptide(L)'
;MSIGDDTLVTLLSEALHYGRELAKVLLIYLVFLGIERAFPAEPGQPLRRWWFNFEYQALSYYLFLFYVYPKAVALTLGALQAAYPTWFGMVPIEGHLDATAKLLLLFVIYDFFYYWFHRWQHKWPILWEQHKLHHTEESLNATTAMRHHWLEDFLRIFFISIPMAVLFDIKPTTVGWLSAALAY
;
A
#
# COMPACT_ATOMS: atom_id res chain seq x y z
N MET A 1 -5.49 -36.06 -5.59
CA MET A 1 -4.28 -35.27 -5.86
C MET A 1 -3.66 -34.94 -4.51
N SER A 2 -2.58 -35.62 -4.13
CA SER A 2 -1.90 -35.36 -2.85
C SER A 2 -1.14 -34.04 -2.97
N ILE A 3 -1.38 -33.09 -2.07
CA ILE A 3 -0.55 -31.90 -1.95
C ILE A 3 0.80 -32.41 -1.43
N GLY A 4 1.86 -32.32 -2.23
CA GLY A 4 3.19 -32.78 -1.82
C GLY A 4 3.69 -31.98 -0.60
N ASP A 5 4.52 -32.60 0.24
CA ASP A 5 5.07 -31.98 1.45
C ASP A 5 5.73 -30.61 1.17
N ASP A 6 6.35 -30.45 0.00
CA ASP A 6 6.95 -29.18 -0.46
C ASP A 6 5.93 -28.04 -0.63
N THR A 7 4.71 -28.37 -1.06
CA THR A 7 3.63 -27.39 -1.22
C THR A 7 3.12 -26.94 0.15
N LEU A 8 2.98 -27.86 1.10
CA LEU A 8 2.56 -27.53 2.47
C LEU A 8 3.60 -26.63 3.15
N VAL A 9 4.89 -26.99 3.04
CA VAL A 9 6.00 -26.20 3.59
C VAL A 9 6.03 -24.80 2.99
N THR A 10 5.84 -24.68 1.67
CA THR A 10 5.78 -23.38 0.98
C THR A 10 4.62 -22.54 1.50
N LEU A 11 3.40 -23.09 1.54
CA LEU A 11 2.22 -22.38 2.05
C LEU A 11 2.39 -21.92 3.51
N LEU A 12 2.99 -22.75 4.36
CA LEU A 12 3.27 -22.40 5.75
C LEU A 12 4.30 -21.27 5.85
N SER A 13 5.36 -21.32 5.04
CA SER A 13 6.37 -20.26 5.02
C SER A 13 5.80 -18.92 4.55
N GLU A 14 4.95 -18.93 3.51
CA GLU A 14 4.25 -17.74 3.05
C GLU A 14 3.33 -17.21 4.16
N ALA A 15 2.50 -18.08 4.74
CA ALA A 15 1.58 -17.69 5.81
C ALA A 15 2.31 -17.06 7.01
N LEU A 16 3.45 -17.62 7.42
CA LEU A 16 4.28 -17.07 8.49
C LEU A 16 4.90 -15.73 8.11
N HIS A 17 5.36 -15.56 6.87
CA HIS A 17 5.87 -14.28 6.37
C HIS A 17 4.77 -13.21 6.42
N TYR A 18 3.60 -13.49 5.86
CA TYR A 18 2.45 -12.56 5.90
C TYR A 18 2.01 -12.25 7.33
N GLY A 19 1.97 -13.25 8.21
CA GLY A 19 1.65 -13.04 9.63
C GLY A 19 2.64 -12.10 10.32
N ARG A 20 3.93 -12.18 10.00
CA ARG A 20 4.95 -11.27 10.54
C ARG A 20 4.80 -9.85 9.99
N GLU A 21 4.56 -9.69 8.69
CA GLU A 21 4.37 -8.36 8.09
C GLU A 21 3.08 -7.69 8.61
N LEU A 22 1.99 -8.45 8.73
CA LEU A 22 0.76 -7.98 9.35
C LEU A 22 0.99 -7.54 10.80
N ALA A 23 1.73 -8.33 11.59
CA ALA A 23 2.03 -7.97 12.97
C ALA A 23 2.80 -6.64 13.09
N LYS A 24 3.75 -6.37 12.18
CA LYS A 24 4.48 -5.08 12.16
C LYS A 24 3.55 -3.91 11.87
N VAL A 25 2.64 -4.05 10.91
CA VAL A 25 1.69 -3.01 10.54
C VAL A 25 0.72 -2.75 11.69
N LEU A 26 0.18 -3.82 12.29
CA LEU A 26 -0.67 -3.70 13.48
C LEU A 26 0.09 -3.03 14.62
N LEU A 27 1.39 -3.30 14.80
CA LEU A 27 2.21 -2.63 15.81
C LEU A 27 2.33 -1.13 15.54
N ILE A 28 2.63 -0.71 14.30
CA ILE A 28 2.69 0.71 13.91
C ILE A 28 1.34 1.38 14.19
N TYR A 29 0.26 0.72 13.80
CA TYR A 29 -1.09 1.20 14.02
C TYR A 29 -1.39 1.37 15.51
N LEU A 30 -1.08 0.38 16.34
CA LEU A 30 -1.24 0.44 17.80
C LEU A 30 -0.43 1.58 18.43
N VAL A 31 0.76 1.89 17.90
CA VAL A 31 1.55 3.05 18.34
C VAL A 31 0.81 4.35 18.03
N PHE A 32 0.33 4.55 16.81
CA PHE A 32 -0.40 5.76 16.43
C PHE A 32 -1.73 5.89 17.20
N LEU A 33 -2.47 4.80 17.38
CA LEU A 33 -3.66 4.79 18.23
C LEU A 33 -3.34 5.16 19.68
N GLY A 34 -2.21 4.66 20.20
CA GLY A 34 -1.74 5.00 21.55
C GLY A 34 -1.41 6.48 21.70
N ILE A 35 -0.70 7.04 20.72
CA ILE A 35 -0.39 8.49 20.65
C ILE A 35 -1.69 9.30 20.60
N GLU A 36 -2.62 8.95 19.72
CA GLU A 36 -3.88 9.66 19.59
C GLU A 36 -4.76 9.53 20.83
N ARG A 37 -4.73 8.39 21.51
CA ARG A 37 -5.50 8.20 22.75
C ARG A 37 -4.93 9.02 23.92
N ALA A 38 -3.63 9.26 23.92
CA ALA A 38 -2.93 10.10 24.89
C ALA A 38 -3.06 11.60 24.55
N PHE A 39 -3.05 11.95 23.27
CA PHE A 39 -3.07 13.33 22.77
C PHE A 39 -4.11 13.48 21.65
N PRO A 40 -5.42 13.37 21.95
CA PRO A 40 -6.45 13.42 20.92
C PRO A 40 -6.56 14.83 20.33
N ALA A 41 -6.53 14.92 19.00
CA ALA A 41 -6.82 16.17 18.30
C ALA A 41 -8.29 16.59 18.51
N GLU A 42 -9.20 15.61 18.57
CA GLU A 42 -10.62 15.80 18.84
C GLU A 42 -11.07 14.95 20.04
N PRO A 43 -11.19 15.54 21.24
CA PRO A 43 -11.66 14.82 22.41
C PRO A 43 -13.13 14.39 22.29
N GLY A 44 -13.45 13.18 22.77
CA GLY A 44 -14.84 12.72 22.89
C GLY A 44 -15.44 12.09 21.63
N GLN A 45 -14.62 11.70 20.65
CA GLN A 45 -15.10 10.98 19.47
C GLN A 45 -15.82 9.67 19.85
N PRO A 46 -16.97 9.37 19.22
CA PRO A 46 -17.73 8.17 19.53
C PRO A 46 -17.03 6.90 19.01
N LEU A 47 -16.92 5.87 19.87
CA LEU A 47 -16.29 4.58 19.54
C LEU A 47 -16.90 3.89 18.31
N ARG A 48 -18.18 4.15 18.01
CA ARG A 48 -18.82 3.61 16.80
C ARG A 48 -18.09 4.02 15.50
N ARG A 49 -17.49 5.20 15.44
CA ARG A 49 -16.74 5.67 14.25
C ARG A 49 -15.45 4.87 14.05
N TRP A 50 -14.79 4.56 15.15
CA TRP A 50 -13.61 3.70 15.18
C TRP A 50 -13.98 2.30 14.71
N TRP A 51 -15.05 1.71 15.27
CA TRP A 51 -15.51 0.38 14.88
C TRP A 51 -15.91 0.29 13.41
N PHE A 52 -16.60 1.30 12.89
CA PHE A 52 -16.90 1.36 11.46
C PHE A 52 -15.62 1.32 10.60
N ASN A 53 -14.60 2.10 10.94
CA ASN A 53 -13.33 2.10 10.20
C ASN A 53 -12.61 0.75 10.30
N PHE A 54 -12.61 0.13 11.48
CA PHE A 54 -12.06 -1.21 11.67
C PHE A 54 -12.79 -2.28 10.87
N GLU A 55 -14.12 -2.28 10.89
CA GLU A 55 -14.94 -3.23 10.12
C GLU A 55 -14.76 -3.02 8.62
N TYR A 56 -14.75 -1.76 8.17
CA TYR A 56 -14.51 -1.40 6.78
C TYR A 56 -13.12 -1.86 6.34
N GLN A 57 -12.08 -1.61 7.13
CA GLN A 57 -10.74 -2.16 6.89
C GLN A 57 -10.78 -3.69 6.90
N ALA A 58 -11.36 -4.33 7.90
CA ALA A 58 -11.36 -5.78 7.98
C ALA A 58 -11.96 -6.44 6.74
N LEU A 59 -13.03 -5.85 6.20
CA LEU A 59 -13.69 -6.32 4.99
C LEU A 59 -12.93 -5.96 3.70
N SER A 60 -12.41 -4.74 3.58
CA SER A 60 -11.81 -4.23 2.34
C SER A 60 -10.30 -4.48 2.22
N TYR A 61 -9.58 -4.65 3.33
CA TYR A 61 -8.18 -4.22 3.43
C TYR A 61 -7.21 -5.34 3.83
N TYR A 62 -7.53 -6.17 4.85
CA TYR A 62 -6.53 -7.13 5.35
C TYR A 62 -6.30 -8.34 4.45
N LEU A 63 -7.31 -8.79 3.70
CA LEU A 63 -7.12 -9.87 2.72
C LEU A 63 -6.58 -9.33 1.39
N PHE A 64 -7.03 -8.14 0.97
CA PHE A 64 -6.75 -7.61 -0.36
C PHE A 64 -5.40 -6.88 -0.42
N LEU A 65 -5.06 -6.04 0.54
CA LEU A 65 -3.91 -5.15 0.40
C LEU A 65 -2.57 -5.78 0.83
N PHE A 66 -2.56 -6.70 1.80
CA PHE A 66 -1.31 -7.36 2.20
C PHE A 66 -0.96 -8.56 1.34
N TYR A 67 -1.95 -9.32 0.87
CA TYR A 67 -1.69 -10.54 0.11
C TYR A 67 -1.90 -10.35 -1.40
N VAL A 68 -3.01 -9.74 -1.81
CA VAL A 68 -3.37 -9.63 -3.23
C VAL A 68 -2.64 -8.46 -3.90
N TYR A 69 -2.59 -7.30 -3.28
CA TYR A 69 -2.10 -6.07 -3.92
C TYR A 69 -0.60 -6.11 -4.28
N PRO A 70 0.35 -6.44 -3.37
CA PRO A 70 1.77 -6.59 -3.72
C PRO A 70 1.99 -7.62 -4.83
N LYS A 71 1.25 -8.74 -4.79
CA LYS A 71 1.31 -9.78 -5.83
C LYS A 71 0.74 -9.26 -7.16
N ALA A 72 -0.37 -8.52 -7.14
CA ALA A 72 -0.97 -7.92 -8.31
C ALA A 72 -0.03 -6.90 -8.96
N VAL A 73 0.54 -6.00 -8.17
CA VAL A 73 1.57 -5.04 -8.64
C VAL A 73 2.76 -5.78 -9.24
N ALA A 74 3.33 -6.75 -8.52
CA ALA A 74 4.51 -7.48 -8.98
C ALA A 74 4.23 -8.27 -10.27
N LEU A 75 3.06 -8.92 -10.38
CA LEU A 75 2.65 -9.66 -11.56
C LEU A 75 2.42 -8.73 -12.75
N THR A 76 1.68 -7.64 -12.55
CA THR A 76 1.41 -6.65 -13.60
C THR A 76 2.71 -6.04 -14.12
N LEU A 77 3.58 -5.57 -13.22
CA LEU A 77 4.86 -4.97 -13.61
C LEU A 77 5.79 -6.00 -14.25
N GLY A 78 5.88 -7.22 -13.70
CA GLY A 78 6.69 -8.29 -14.29
C GLY A 78 6.24 -8.67 -15.70
N ALA A 79 4.93 -8.78 -15.92
CA ALA A 79 4.37 -9.04 -17.25
C ALA A 79 4.64 -7.90 -18.22
N LEU A 80 4.48 -6.64 -17.80
CA LEU A 80 4.75 -5.47 -18.63
C LEU A 80 6.25 -5.34 -18.97
N GLN A 81 7.14 -5.57 -18.01
CA GLN A 81 8.59 -5.59 -18.24
C GLN A 81 9.00 -6.69 -19.21
N ALA A 82 8.40 -7.88 -19.10
CA ALA A 82 8.65 -8.98 -20.03
C ALA A 82 8.16 -8.66 -21.45
N ALA A 83 7.00 -8.01 -21.59
CA ALA A 83 6.44 -7.62 -22.88
C ALA A 83 7.17 -6.42 -23.52
N TYR A 84 7.66 -5.48 -22.71
CA TYR A 84 8.26 -4.22 -23.15
C TYR A 84 9.59 -3.93 -22.43
N PRO A 85 10.63 -4.76 -22.60
CA PRO A 85 11.84 -4.71 -21.79
C PRO A 85 12.63 -3.40 -21.90
N THR A 86 12.48 -2.65 -22.99
CA THR A 86 13.18 -1.37 -23.20
C THR A 86 12.44 -0.16 -22.63
N TRP A 87 11.22 -0.34 -22.09
CA TRP A 87 10.39 0.76 -21.58
C TRP A 87 10.56 1.00 -20.07
N PHE A 88 11.26 0.11 -19.36
CA PHE A 88 11.35 0.13 -17.90
C PHE A 88 12.78 0.33 -17.42
N GLY A 89 12.93 0.89 -16.21
CA GLY A 89 14.22 1.05 -15.56
C GLY A 89 15.15 2.05 -16.24
N MET A 90 14.62 3.20 -16.69
CA MET A 90 15.42 4.23 -17.38
C MET A 90 16.57 4.78 -16.52
N VAL A 91 16.36 4.86 -15.21
CA VAL A 91 17.34 5.32 -14.21
C VAL A 91 17.76 4.14 -13.34
N PRO A 92 19.03 3.71 -13.42
CA PRO A 92 19.53 2.64 -12.59
C PRO A 92 19.79 3.13 -11.15
N ILE A 93 19.14 2.47 -10.19
CA ILE A 93 19.26 2.68 -8.75
C ILE A 93 19.59 1.38 -8.02
N GLU A 94 19.28 0.21 -8.59
CA GLU A 94 19.63 -1.08 -7.99
C GLU A 94 21.15 -1.30 -7.94
N GLY A 95 21.64 -1.77 -6.78
CA GLY A 95 23.07 -2.02 -6.55
C GLY A 95 23.96 -0.76 -6.40
N HIS A 96 23.39 0.44 -6.52
CA HIS A 96 24.14 1.71 -6.42
C HIS A 96 24.07 2.37 -5.04
N LEU A 97 23.14 1.94 -4.18
CA LEU A 97 22.86 2.55 -2.88
C LEU A 97 22.89 1.49 -1.78
N ASP A 98 23.33 1.88 -0.58
CA ASP A 98 23.11 1.05 0.60
C ASP A 98 21.60 0.97 0.94
N ALA A 99 21.25 0.05 1.85
CA ALA A 99 19.86 -0.21 2.19
C ALA A 99 19.12 1.02 2.73
N THR A 100 19.79 1.87 3.52
CA THR A 100 19.20 3.05 4.14
C THR A 100 18.97 4.15 3.11
N ALA A 101 19.99 4.47 2.32
CA ALA A 101 19.91 5.46 1.25
C ALA A 101 18.85 5.05 0.22
N LYS A 102 18.79 3.77 -0.13
CA LYS A 102 17.77 3.22 -1.03
C LYS A 102 16.36 3.38 -0.44
N LEU A 103 16.16 3.04 0.83
CA LEU A 103 14.86 3.18 1.50
C LEU A 103 14.39 4.64 1.49
N LEU A 104 15.26 5.58 1.85
CA LEU A 104 14.94 7.01 1.85
C LEU A 104 14.62 7.52 0.45
N LEU A 105 15.41 7.12 -0.55
CA LEU A 105 15.15 7.49 -1.94
C LEU A 105 13.80 6.94 -2.43
N LEU A 106 13.53 5.66 -2.16
CA LEU A 106 12.26 5.03 -2.54
C LEU A 106 11.06 5.68 -1.86
N PHE A 107 11.20 6.09 -0.60
CA PHE A 107 10.18 6.87 0.10
C PHE A 107 9.88 8.18 -0.62
N VAL A 108 10.91 8.96 -0.97
CA VAL A 108 10.74 10.24 -1.69
C VAL A 108 10.14 10.03 -3.08
N ILE A 109 10.59 9.01 -3.80
CA ILE A 109 10.06 8.66 -5.13
C ILE A 109 8.58 8.32 -5.03
N TYR A 110 8.19 7.46 -4.08
CA TYR A 110 6.80 7.08 -3.89
C TYR A 110 5.94 8.28 -3.52
N ASP A 111 6.37 9.08 -2.54
CA ASP A 111 5.67 10.28 -2.11
C ASP A 111 5.45 11.27 -3.26
N PHE A 112 6.44 11.44 -4.13
CA PHE A 112 6.30 12.27 -5.33
C PHE A 112 5.15 11.80 -6.25
N PHE A 113 5.09 10.52 -6.60
CA PHE A 113 4.01 10.01 -7.44
C PHE A 113 2.66 10.02 -6.72
N TYR A 114 2.65 9.69 -5.43
CA TYR A 114 1.45 9.74 -4.60
C TYR A 114 0.89 11.16 -4.53
N TYR A 115 1.74 12.17 -4.32
CA TYR A 115 1.35 13.58 -4.31
C TYR A 115 0.59 13.97 -5.59
N TRP A 116 1.12 13.61 -6.76
CA TRP A 116 0.47 13.93 -8.03
C TRP A 116 -0.83 13.16 -8.23
N PHE A 117 -0.85 11.88 -7.88
CA PHE A 117 -2.08 11.08 -7.92
C PHE A 117 -3.17 11.68 -7.02
N HIS A 118 -2.82 12.01 -5.78
CA HIS A 118 -3.71 12.67 -4.83
C HIS A 118 -4.20 14.02 -5.35
N ARG A 119 -3.31 14.85 -5.91
CA ARG A 119 -3.69 16.10 -6.55
C ARG A 119 -4.67 15.89 -7.72
N TRP A 120 -4.50 14.84 -8.51
CA TRP A 120 -5.44 14.50 -9.58
C TRP A 120 -6.78 14.00 -9.05
N GLN A 121 -6.78 13.24 -7.94
CA GLN A 121 -8.01 12.86 -7.24
C GLN A 121 -8.84 14.06 -6.79
N HIS A 122 -8.20 15.15 -6.37
CA HIS A 122 -8.87 16.41 -6.03
C HIS A 122 -9.26 17.28 -7.23
N LYS A 123 -8.75 16.98 -8.43
CA LYS A 123 -8.95 17.82 -9.62
C LYS A 123 -9.95 17.22 -10.61
N TRP A 124 -9.97 15.90 -10.77
CA TRP A 124 -10.77 15.23 -11.81
C TRP A 124 -11.98 14.52 -11.21
N PRO A 125 -13.21 14.81 -11.68
CA PRO A 125 -14.43 14.27 -11.08
C PRO A 125 -14.45 12.75 -10.95
N ILE A 126 -13.95 12.02 -11.96
CA ILE A 126 -13.92 10.54 -11.94
C ILE A 126 -13.02 10.01 -10.82
N LEU A 127 -11.86 10.64 -10.59
CA LEU A 127 -10.96 10.24 -9.52
C LEU A 127 -11.47 10.69 -8.14
N TRP A 128 -12.13 11.85 -8.09
CA TRP A 128 -12.81 12.33 -6.88
C TRP A 128 -13.90 11.36 -6.41
N GLU A 129 -14.68 10.76 -7.30
CA GLU A 129 -15.73 9.81 -6.92
C GLU A 129 -15.19 8.62 -6.12
N GLN A 130 -13.93 8.22 -6.37
CA GLN A 130 -13.24 7.17 -5.60
C GLN A 130 -12.64 7.70 -4.30
N HIS A 131 -12.08 8.91 -4.36
CA HIS A 131 -11.36 9.50 -3.25
C HIS A 131 -12.27 10.18 -2.20
N LYS A 132 -13.49 10.58 -2.57
CA LYS A 132 -14.41 11.27 -1.65
C LYS A 132 -14.78 10.45 -0.44
N LEU A 133 -14.73 9.11 -0.51
CA LEU A 133 -14.96 8.22 0.63
C LEU A 133 -13.96 8.54 1.76
N HIS A 134 -12.69 8.78 1.42
CA HIS A 134 -11.66 9.20 2.37
C HIS A 134 -12.02 10.55 3.03
N HIS A 135 -12.56 11.48 2.24
CA HIS A 135 -13.01 12.80 2.71
C HIS A 135 -14.39 12.83 3.38
N THR A 136 -15.07 11.69 3.53
CA THR A 136 -16.37 11.64 4.24
C THR A 136 -16.24 11.51 5.75
N GLU A 137 -15.02 11.46 6.28
CA GLU A 137 -14.81 11.37 7.73
C GLU A 137 -15.19 12.67 8.46
N GLU A 138 -16.07 12.52 9.45
CA GLU A 138 -16.50 13.60 10.34
C GLU A 138 -15.77 13.59 11.69
N SER A 139 -14.98 12.55 11.96
CA SER A 139 -14.21 12.35 13.19
C SER A 139 -12.83 11.81 12.82
N LEU A 140 -11.91 12.71 12.47
CA LEU A 140 -10.58 12.34 12.00
C LEU A 140 -9.80 11.66 13.13
N ASN A 141 -9.37 10.42 12.90
CA ASN A 141 -8.50 9.69 13.82
C ASN A 141 -7.59 8.71 13.06
N ALA A 142 -6.70 8.04 13.79
CA ALA A 142 -5.71 7.10 13.26
C ALA A 142 -6.32 5.95 12.44
N THR A 143 -7.62 5.68 12.60
CA THR A 143 -8.32 4.66 11.81
C THR A 143 -8.88 5.18 10.49
N THR A 144 -8.97 6.50 10.31
CA THR A 144 -9.53 7.16 9.12
C THR A 144 -8.62 7.04 7.90
N ALA A 145 -7.31 7.01 8.09
CA ALA A 145 -6.32 7.00 7.01
C ALA A 145 -6.59 5.88 5.97
N MET A 146 -7.27 4.81 6.37
CA MET A 146 -7.48 3.63 5.55
C MET A 146 -8.89 3.52 4.96
N ARG A 147 -9.69 4.58 5.08
CA ARG A 147 -11.04 4.64 4.50
C ARG A 147 -10.98 5.00 3.01
N HIS A 148 -10.34 4.15 2.21
CA HIS A 148 -10.26 4.32 0.77
C HIS A 148 -11.24 3.40 0.04
N HIS A 149 -11.69 3.80 -1.14
CA HIS A 149 -12.45 2.92 -2.01
C HIS A 149 -11.51 1.86 -2.63
N TRP A 150 -11.91 0.60 -2.70
CA TRP A 150 -11.07 -0.51 -3.21
C TRP A 150 -10.53 -0.28 -4.63
N LEU A 151 -11.25 0.46 -5.48
CA LEU A 151 -10.79 0.81 -6.82
C LEU A 151 -9.57 1.73 -6.80
N GLU A 152 -9.39 2.50 -5.72
CA GLU A 152 -8.23 3.39 -5.56
C GLU A 152 -6.91 2.61 -5.61
N ASP A 153 -6.86 1.42 -5.00
CA ASP A 153 -5.67 0.56 -5.05
C ASP A 153 -5.32 0.17 -6.49
N PHE A 154 -6.32 -0.19 -7.30
CA PHE A 154 -6.08 -0.47 -8.72
C PHE A 154 -5.56 0.76 -9.47
N LEU A 155 -6.10 1.95 -9.18
CA LEU A 155 -5.64 3.20 -9.78
C LEU A 155 -4.19 3.52 -9.39
N ARG A 156 -3.77 3.21 -8.15
CA ARG A 156 -2.37 3.38 -7.71
C ARG A 156 -1.40 2.52 -8.53
N ILE A 157 -1.82 1.38 -9.08
CA ILE A 157 -0.97 0.61 -10.02
C ILE A 157 -0.64 1.46 -11.25
N PHE A 158 -1.64 2.10 -11.85
CA PHE A 158 -1.49 2.87 -13.08
C PHE A 158 -0.82 4.23 -12.87
N PHE A 159 -1.14 4.93 -11.78
CA PHE A 159 -0.66 6.29 -11.56
C PHE A 159 0.62 6.39 -10.72
N ILE A 160 0.97 5.33 -9.98
CA ILE A 160 2.14 5.31 -9.10
C ILE A 160 3.10 4.19 -9.51
N SER A 161 2.66 2.93 -9.46
CA SER A 161 3.56 1.79 -9.59
C SER A 161 4.17 1.65 -10.98
N ILE A 162 3.36 1.79 -12.04
CA ILE A 162 3.83 1.73 -13.43
C ILE A 162 4.79 2.89 -13.75
N PRO A 163 4.44 4.18 -13.54
CA PRO A 163 5.36 5.29 -13.80
C PRO A 163 6.67 5.16 -13.03
N MET A 164 6.62 4.72 -11.77
CA MET A 164 7.80 4.50 -10.95
C MET A 164 8.70 3.41 -11.54
N ALA A 165 8.14 2.28 -11.98
CA ALA A 165 8.91 1.19 -12.60
C ALA A 165 9.41 1.53 -14.01
N VAL A 166 8.70 2.39 -14.75
CA VAL A 166 9.17 2.93 -16.03
C VAL A 166 10.45 3.74 -15.82
N LEU A 167 10.43 4.62 -14.82
CA LEU A 167 11.53 5.56 -14.58
C LEU A 167 12.71 4.96 -13.83
N PHE A 168 12.47 4.08 -12.86
CA PHE A 168 13.52 3.54 -11.98
C PHE A 168 13.57 2.01 -12.06
N ASP A 169 14.77 1.43 -12.05
CA ASP A 169 15.02 -0.02 -12.19
C ASP A 169 14.70 -0.83 -10.92
N ILE A 170 13.55 -0.56 -10.31
CA ILE A 170 13.12 -1.18 -9.06
C ILE A 170 12.49 -2.54 -9.37
N LYS A 171 12.87 -3.57 -8.61
CA LYS A 171 12.25 -4.90 -8.72
C LYS A 171 10.72 -4.80 -8.56
N PRO A 172 9.92 -5.45 -9.42
CA PRO A 172 8.45 -5.47 -9.32
C PRO A 172 7.94 -5.82 -7.92
N THR A 173 8.59 -6.76 -7.23
CA THR A 173 8.24 -7.16 -5.87
C THR A 173 8.52 -6.04 -4.86
N THR A 174 9.62 -5.31 -5.00
CA THR A 174 9.93 -4.14 -4.18
C THR A 174 8.90 -3.03 -4.39
N VAL A 175 8.47 -2.78 -5.63
CA VAL A 175 7.39 -1.82 -5.91
C VAL A 175 6.07 -2.25 -5.24
N GLY A 176 5.70 -3.52 -5.35
CA GLY A 176 4.49 -4.05 -4.70
C GLY A 176 4.49 -3.87 -3.18
N TRP A 177 5.61 -4.21 -2.53
CA TRP A 177 5.75 -4.04 -1.08
C TRP A 177 5.84 -2.58 -0.64
N LEU A 178 6.57 -1.73 -1.39
CA LEU A 178 6.64 -0.30 -1.12
C LEU A 178 5.26 0.34 -1.23
N SER A 179 4.51 0.02 -2.28
CA SER A 179 3.14 0.50 -2.47
C SER A 179 2.18 0.03 -1.38
N ALA A 180 2.37 -1.17 -0.83
CA ALA A 180 1.57 -1.62 0.30
C ALA A 180 2.01 -1.00 1.63
N ALA A 181 3.29 -0.71 1.82
CA ALA A 181 3.80 -0.11 3.05
C ALA A 181 3.49 1.39 3.16
N LEU A 182 3.52 2.11 2.04
CA LEU A 182 3.34 3.57 1.97
C LEU A 182 1.97 4.00 1.45
N ALA A 183 1.05 3.06 1.26
CA ALA A 183 -0.35 3.35 1.01
C ALA A 183 -1.04 4.10 2.18
N TYR A 184 -0.31 4.36 3.28
CA TYR A 184 -0.75 4.53 4.68
C TYR A 184 0.02 5.61 5.43
#